data_AF-A0A8H3FDG0-F1
#
_entry.id   AF-A0A8H3FDG0-F1
#
_cell.length_a   1.000
_cell.length_b   1.000
_cell.length_c   1.000
_cell.angle_alpha   90.00
_cell.angle_beta   90.00
_cell.angle_gamma   90.00
#
_symmetry.space_group_name_H-M   'P 1'
#
loop_
_entity.id
_entity.type
_entity.pdbx_description
1 polymer ?
#
loop_
_entity_poly.entity_id
_entity_poly.type
_entity_poly.pdbx_seq_one_letter_code
_entity_poly.pdbx_strand_id
1 'polypeptide(L)'
;MPTELEELVEFLHHGNTQIRQTAAETLLPYSKSQPAIFKTSQLTPVKDLKLLVKDYAPIAKNALTILINISNDPDVLALLAEDDAFIETLLVRITNPKEANADPISMLLANLSKSPSITRLVTLTRTTVPALSPSKLAITQLLELFNKGAEAGYNTEANFDYLAWFLGDLAKDPAFVTYLTTPPSNTPLDPLTTFLPHTTSPSPIRRLGTASLLKNTALLHPDIPYLLQPAASVLPPILLPLCSSNQDALSEEEMDALPETCQYLGTDHVRETDVWVLRIHLETLFLLSTRGGVRGARLVREMGAYPVVRELHLDVEDEGVRRGCERLVDVLMGDEAVGGSHEGGEARGDGGVRGVGRGRHEDGGGGVGTMVTEERNGNRGAGTMVTQVVDDEDEDDDDDEIAPIF
;
A
#
# COMPACT_ATOMS: atom_id res chain seq x y z
N MET A 1 23.16 8.32 -36.53
CA MET A 1 23.14 9.74 -36.13
C MET A 1 22.07 9.86 -35.06
N PRO A 2 22.31 10.63 -34.00
CA PRO A 2 21.25 10.89 -33.03
C PRO A 2 20.09 11.60 -33.72
N THR A 3 18.86 11.30 -33.29
CA THR A 3 17.68 12.08 -33.68
C THR A 3 17.74 13.48 -33.07
N GLU A 4 17.00 14.45 -33.61
CA GLU A 4 16.91 15.81 -33.04
C GLU A 4 16.51 15.79 -31.54
N LEU A 5 15.70 14.82 -31.12
CA LEU A 5 15.31 14.62 -29.73
C LEU A 5 16.44 14.04 -28.87
N GLU A 6 17.28 13.16 -29.43
CA GLU A 6 18.46 12.62 -28.75
C GLU A 6 19.55 13.68 -28.57
N GLU A 7 19.67 14.64 -29.49
CA GLU A 7 20.54 15.80 -29.29
C GLU A 7 19.94 16.76 -28.23
N LEU A 8 18.61 16.89 -28.20
CA LEU A 8 17.94 17.79 -27.26
C LEU A 8 18.12 17.36 -25.79
N VAL A 9 18.15 16.05 -25.50
CA VAL A 9 18.36 15.55 -24.13
C VAL A 9 19.75 15.87 -23.59
N GLU A 10 20.76 16.05 -24.45
CA GLU A 10 22.11 16.45 -24.01
C GLU A 10 22.13 17.86 -23.40
N PHE A 11 21.17 18.72 -23.76
CA PHE A 11 21.08 20.07 -23.18
C PHE A 11 20.57 20.09 -21.73
N LEU A 12 20.07 18.97 -21.18
CA LEU A 12 19.64 18.89 -19.79
C LEU A 12 20.78 19.12 -18.80
N HIS A 13 22.02 18.70 -19.11
CA HIS A 13 23.19 18.94 -18.27
C HIS A 13 24.03 20.16 -18.70
N HIS A 14 23.49 21.01 -19.57
CA HIS A 14 24.24 22.17 -20.06
C HIS A 14 24.54 23.19 -18.94
N GLY A 15 25.72 23.80 -18.93
CA GLY A 15 26.12 24.74 -17.86
C GLY A 15 25.27 26.01 -17.77
N ASN A 16 24.67 26.45 -18.88
CA ASN A 16 23.79 27.62 -18.96
C ASN A 16 22.34 27.28 -18.54
N THR A 17 21.84 27.98 -17.52
CA THR A 17 20.49 27.84 -16.97
C THR A 17 19.37 28.04 -18.00
N GLN A 18 19.48 29.01 -18.91
CA GLN A 18 18.44 29.26 -19.93
C GLN A 18 18.33 28.09 -20.91
N ILE A 19 19.48 27.50 -21.29
CA ILE A 19 19.50 26.34 -22.17
C ILE A 19 18.84 25.13 -21.50
N ARG A 20 19.14 24.88 -20.22
CA ARG A 20 18.47 23.81 -19.46
C ARG A 20 16.97 24.04 -19.33
N GLN A 21 16.55 25.29 -19.10
CA GLN A 21 15.13 25.65 -19.03
C GLN A 21 14.41 25.32 -20.34
N THR A 22 14.92 25.83 -21.45
CA THR A 22 14.34 25.59 -22.78
C THR A 22 14.36 24.10 -23.12
N ALA A 23 15.43 23.38 -22.79
CA ALA A 23 15.52 21.94 -23.02
C ALA A 23 14.44 21.19 -22.23
N ALA A 24 14.35 21.39 -20.91
CA ALA A 24 13.36 20.73 -20.06
C ALA A 24 11.92 21.08 -20.46
N GLU A 25 11.64 22.33 -20.83
CA GLU A 25 10.33 22.76 -21.33
C GLU A 25 9.97 22.09 -22.66
N THR A 26 10.91 22.02 -23.59
CA THR A 26 10.69 21.40 -24.91
C THR A 26 10.54 19.88 -24.80
N LEU A 27 11.24 19.24 -23.86
CA LEU A 27 11.19 17.79 -23.63
C LEU A 27 9.93 17.33 -22.88
N LEU A 28 9.25 18.22 -22.15
CA LEU A 28 8.11 17.89 -21.30
C LEU A 28 7.00 17.09 -22.03
N PRO A 29 6.50 17.49 -23.23
CA PRO A 29 5.46 16.73 -23.92
C PRO A 29 5.91 15.32 -24.33
N TYR A 30 7.20 15.14 -24.60
CA TYR A 30 7.78 13.86 -25.01
C TYR A 30 7.91 12.86 -23.87
N SER A 31 7.85 13.31 -22.61
CA SER A 31 7.78 12.40 -21.46
C SER A 31 6.54 11.51 -21.46
N LYS A 32 5.48 11.91 -22.18
CA LYS A 32 4.27 11.09 -22.40
C LYS A 32 4.25 10.42 -23.76
N SER A 33 4.62 11.14 -24.83
CA SER A 33 4.48 10.63 -26.21
C SER A 33 5.65 9.75 -26.66
N GLN A 34 6.86 9.99 -26.15
CA GLN A 34 8.09 9.28 -26.55
C GLN A 34 9.04 9.05 -25.35
N PRO A 35 8.60 8.37 -24.27
CA PRO A 35 9.38 8.24 -23.03
C PRO A 35 10.74 7.54 -23.22
N ALA A 36 10.90 6.74 -24.29
CA ALA A 36 12.14 6.03 -24.60
C ALA A 36 13.36 6.96 -24.75
N ILE A 37 13.19 8.22 -25.17
CA ILE A 37 14.30 9.16 -25.34
C ILE A 37 15.03 9.44 -24.01
N PHE A 38 14.34 9.34 -22.88
CA PHE A 38 14.92 9.55 -21.56
C PHE A 38 15.74 8.35 -21.07
N LYS A 39 15.58 7.19 -21.70
CA LYS A 39 16.31 5.96 -21.36
C LYS A 39 17.64 5.81 -22.11
N THR A 40 17.96 6.73 -23.01
CA THR A 40 19.18 6.73 -23.81
C THR A 40 20.43 6.82 -22.93
N SER A 41 21.57 6.37 -23.48
CA SER A 41 22.88 6.49 -22.84
C SER A 41 22.90 6.00 -21.39
N GLN A 42 22.33 4.82 -21.13
CA GLN A 42 22.23 4.24 -19.77
C GLN A 42 21.54 5.17 -18.76
N LEU A 43 20.35 5.67 -19.14
CA LEU A 43 19.51 6.57 -18.34
C LEU A 43 20.20 7.89 -17.97
N THR A 44 21.13 8.38 -18.80
CA THR A 44 21.79 9.68 -18.55
C THR A 44 20.79 10.83 -18.48
N PRO A 45 19.77 10.95 -19.35
CA PRO A 45 18.77 12.00 -19.21
C PRO A 45 18.02 11.96 -17.87
N VAL A 46 17.72 10.77 -17.34
CA VAL A 46 17.11 10.62 -16.01
C VAL A 46 18.06 11.11 -14.91
N LYS A 47 19.35 10.79 -15.02
CA LYS A 47 20.38 11.29 -14.07
C LYS A 47 20.48 12.81 -14.11
N ASP A 48 20.41 13.41 -15.29
CA ASP A 48 20.40 14.86 -15.45
C ASP A 48 19.15 15.47 -14.83
N LEU A 49 17.97 14.90 -15.08
CA LEU A 49 16.71 15.34 -14.48
C LEU A 49 16.77 15.33 -12.94
N LYS A 50 17.38 14.32 -12.31
CA LYS A 50 17.60 14.28 -10.85
C LYS A 50 18.40 15.49 -10.35
N LEU A 51 19.37 15.96 -11.13
CA LEU A 51 20.14 17.17 -10.81
C LEU A 51 19.29 18.43 -11.01
N LEU A 52 18.46 18.47 -12.05
CA LEU A 52 17.55 19.60 -12.33
C LEU A 52 16.46 19.78 -11.28
N VAL A 53 16.12 18.74 -10.53
CA VAL A 53 15.29 18.87 -9.32
C VAL A 53 15.95 19.80 -8.29
N LYS A 54 17.26 20.06 -8.31
CA LYS A 54 17.92 21.01 -7.39
C LYS A 54 18.00 22.43 -7.93
N ASP A 55 17.58 22.65 -9.17
CA ASP A 55 17.65 23.94 -9.85
C ASP A 55 16.50 24.88 -9.39
N TYR A 56 16.45 26.09 -9.92
CA TYR A 56 15.38 27.04 -9.58
C TYR A 56 13.98 26.54 -10.05
N ALA A 57 12.93 27.07 -9.40
CA ALA A 57 11.60 26.44 -9.38
C ALA A 57 10.99 26.07 -10.75
N PRO A 58 11.02 26.91 -11.81
CA PRO A 58 10.55 26.54 -13.15
C PRO A 58 11.25 25.34 -13.80
N ILE A 59 12.58 25.23 -13.68
CA ILE A 59 13.31 24.06 -14.19
C ILE A 59 12.95 22.83 -13.38
N ALA A 60 12.97 22.96 -12.05
CA ALA A 60 12.64 21.86 -11.16
C ALA A 60 11.22 21.34 -11.42
N LYS A 61 10.26 22.22 -11.73
CA LYS A 61 8.89 21.85 -12.10
C LYS A 61 8.84 20.96 -13.32
N ASN A 62 9.52 21.35 -14.41
CA ASN A 62 9.56 20.56 -15.64
C ASN A 62 10.27 19.23 -15.41
N ALA A 63 11.40 19.25 -14.68
CA ALA A 63 12.14 18.03 -14.34
C ALA A 63 11.29 17.05 -13.52
N LEU A 64 10.62 17.52 -12.47
CA LEU A 64 9.72 16.70 -11.65
C LEU A 64 8.57 16.13 -12.48
N THR A 65 7.95 16.95 -13.34
CA THR A 65 6.85 16.50 -14.20
C THR A 65 7.29 15.41 -15.18
N ILE A 66 8.47 15.56 -15.79
CA ILE A 66 9.04 14.52 -16.65
C ILE A 66 9.25 13.25 -15.83
N LEU A 67 9.94 13.34 -14.67
CA LEU A 67 10.20 12.19 -13.81
C LEU A 67 8.92 11.48 -13.37
N ILE A 68 7.86 12.21 -13.00
CA ILE A 68 6.55 11.64 -12.67
C ILE A 68 6.05 10.79 -13.85
N ASN A 69 6.03 11.35 -15.06
CA ASN A 69 5.50 10.65 -16.25
C ASN A 69 6.29 9.37 -16.59
N ILE A 70 7.60 9.36 -16.38
CA ILE A 70 8.46 8.23 -16.76
C ILE A 70 8.76 7.25 -15.60
N SER A 71 8.39 7.57 -14.36
CA SER A 71 8.71 6.77 -13.16
C SER A 71 7.91 5.48 -13.01
N ASN A 72 6.93 5.21 -13.89
CA ASN A 72 6.29 3.90 -13.99
C ASN A 72 7.16 2.87 -14.75
N ASP A 73 8.19 3.31 -15.48
CA ASP A 73 9.15 2.40 -16.10
C ASP A 73 10.06 1.75 -15.03
N PRO A 74 10.23 0.41 -15.01
CA PRO A 74 10.98 -0.28 -13.96
C PRO A 74 12.44 0.17 -13.81
N ASP A 75 13.14 0.47 -14.92
CA ASP A 75 14.54 0.88 -14.87
C ASP A 75 14.68 2.30 -14.28
N VAL A 76 13.74 3.18 -14.65
CA VAL A 76 13.66 4.54 -14.11
C VAL A 76 13.29 4.51 -12.63
N LEU A 77 12.28 3.72 -12.26
CA LEU A 77 11.85 3.53 -10.88
C LEU A 77 13.02 3.08 -10.00
N ALA A 78 13.76 2.05 -10.42
CA ALA A 78 14.92 1.55 -9.68
C ALA A 78 16.00 2.64 -9.54
N LEU A 79 16.37 3.33 -10.62
CA LEU A 79 17.38 4.39 -10.61
C LEU A 79 17.04 5.57 -9.67
N LEU A 80 15.75 5.88 -9.52
CA LEU A 80 15.27 6.95 -8.64
C LEU A 80 15.13 6.46 -7.18
N ALA A 81 14.48 5.33 -6.97
CA ALA A 81 14.14 4.82 -5.65
C ALA A 81 15.37 4.32 -4.87
N GLU A 82 16.38 3.77 -5.55
CA GLU A 82 17.60 3.23 -4.92
C GLU A 82 18.68 4.29 -4.65
N ASP A 83 18.52 5.52 -5.14
CA ASP A 83 19.48 6.60 -4.89
C ASP A 83 19.13 7.37 -3.60
N ASP A 84 19.83 7.04 -2.52
CA ASP A 84 19.68 7.70 -1.22
C ASP A 84 19.92 9.22 -1.26
N ALA A 85 20.84 9.70 -2.10
CA ALA A 85 21.10 11.14 -2.21
C ALA A 85 19.95 11.86 -2.92
N PHE A 86 19.31 11.22 -3.88
CA PHE A 86 18.11 11.75 -4.53
C PHE A 86 16.91 11.71 -3.60
N ILE A 87 16.68 10.61 -2.89
CA ILE A 87 15.62 10.52 -1.87
C ILE A 87 15.79 11.59 -0.80
N GLU A 88 17.01 11.77 -0.25
CA GLU A 88 17.28 12.84 0.71
C GLU A 88 17.02 14.23 0.12
N THR A 89 17.31 14.44 -1.17
CA THR A 89 16.98 15.69 -1.88
C THR A 89 15.47 15.93 -1.91
N LEU A 90 14.67 14.92 -2.28
CA LEU A 90 13.21 15.03 -2.29
C LEU A 90 12.67 15.31 -0.89
N LEU A 91 13.16 14.59 0.11
CA LEU A 91 12.72 14.72 1.49
C LEU A 91 13.12 16.08 2.11
N VAL A 92 14.27 16.68 1.75
CA VAL A 92 14.64 18.05 2.15
C VAL A 92 13.72 19.08 1.49
N ARG A 93 13.42 18.91 0.21
CA ARG A 93 12.59 19.87 -0.54
C ARG A 93 11.13 19.81 -0.13
N ILE A 94 10.52 18.62 -0.05
CA ILE A 94 9.10 18.48 0.29
C ILE A 94 8.78 19.00 1.70
N THR A 95 9.74 18.93 2.63
CA THR A 95 9.60 19.43 4.00
C THR A 95 9.95 20.92 4.14
N ASN A 96 10.29 21.61 3.05
CA ASN A 96 10.51 23.06 3.07
C ASN A 96 9.15 23.78 2.88
N PRO A 97 8.72 24.63 3.83
CA PRO A 97 7.43 25.33 3.73
C PRO A 97 7.36 26.36 2.60
N LYS A 98 8.48 26.66 1.94
CA LYS A 98 8.58 27.57 0.79
C LYS A 98 8.83 26.85 -0.54
N GLU A 99 8.75 25.53 -0.56
CA GLU A 99 8.95 24.76 -1.79
C GLU A 99 7.73 24.88 -2.71
N ALA A 100 7.88 25.60 -3.81
CA ALA A 100 6.80 25.81 -4.78
C ALA A 100 6.41 24.54 -5.56
N ASN A 101 7.26 23.51 -5.56
CA ASN A 101 7.00 22.24 -6.25
C ASN A 101 6.76 21.08 -5.26
N ALA A 102 6.24 21.36 -4.07
CA ALA A 102 6.04 20.32 -3.05
C ALA A 102 5.03 19.25 -3.48
N ASP A 103 3.94 19.62 -4.18
CA ASP A 103 2.99 18.64 -4.71
C ASP A 103 3.56 17.77 -5.84
N PRO A 104 4.29 18.31 -6.85
CA PRO A 104 5.02 17.45 -7.78
C PRO A 104 6.02 16.49 -7.08
N ILE A 105 6.62 16.89 -5.97
CA ILE A 105 7.48 15.97 -5.19
C ILE A 105 6.64 14.87 -4.52
N SER A 106 5.48 15.20 -3.94
CA SER A 106 4.60 14.19 -3.32
C SER A 106 4.06 13.20 -4.36
N MET A 107 3.72 13.66 -5.57
CA MET A 107 3.36 12.82 -6.71
C MET A 107 4.50 11.87 -7.11
N LEU A 108 5.73 12.39 -7.23
CA LEU A 108 6.88 11.55 -7.56
C LEU A 108 7.11 10.50 -6.47
N LEU A 109 7.05 10.88 -5.19
CA LEU A 109 7.16 9.92 -4.08
C LEU A 109 6.10 8.81 -4.17
N ALA A 110 4.85 9.14 -4.49
CA ALA A 110 3.79 8.15 -4.70
C ALA A 110 4.05 7.19 -5.86
N ASN A 111 4.78 7.59 -6.90
CA ASN A 111 5.26 6.63 -7.89
C ASN A 111 6.43 5.78 -7.37
N LEU A 112 7.34 6.40 -6.60
CA LEU A 112 8.49 5.69 -6.04
C LEU A 112 8.08 4.63 -5.02
N SER A 113 6.97 4.79 -4.28
CA SER A 113 6.48 3.80 -3.30
C SER A 113 6.17 2.42 -3.89
N LYS A 114 6.05 2.30 -5.22
CA LYS A 114 5.95 1.03 -5.92
C LYS A 114 7.25 0.21 -5.87
N SER A 115 8.39 0.84 -5.59
CA SER A 115 9.66 0.16 -5.38
C SER A 115 9.77 -0.38 -3.95
N PRO A 116 10.10 -1.67 -3.75
CA PRO A 116 10.37 -2.24 -2.42
C PRO A 116 11.49 -1.52 -1.67
N SER A 117 12.41 -0.85 -2.40
CA SER A 117 13.49 -0.09 -1.80
C SER A 117 12.98 1.07 -0.93
N ILE A 118 11.81 1.64 -1.23
CA ILE A 118 11.25 2.79 -0.51
C ILE A 118 10.80 2.43 0.91
N THR A 119 10.49 1.17 1.21
CA THR A 119 10.15 0.72 2.58
C THR A 119 11.24 1.06 3.59
N ARG A 120 12.51 1.22 3.17
CA ARG A 120 13.60 1.66 4.05
C ARG A 120 13.30 2.99 4.77
N LEU A 121 12.43 3.82 4.22
CA LEU A 121 12.01 5.09 4.84
C LEU A 121 11.28 4.92 6.18
N VAL A 122 10.72 3.75 6.45
CA VAL A 122 10.09 3.42 7.75
C VAL A 122 11.10 3.50 8.89
N THR A 123 12.37 3.15 8.63
CA THR A 123 13.44 3.14 9.64
C THR A 123 14.50 4.23 9.42
N LEU A 124 14.47 4.92 8.28
CA LEU A 124 15.44 5.96 7.95
C LEU A 124 15.37 7.12 8.95
N THR A 125 16.51 7.40 9.58
CA THR A 125 16.69 8.60 10.41
C THR A 125 17.37 9.72 9.63
N ARG A 126 16.89 10.95 9.81
CA ARG A 126 17.43 12.16 9.19
C ARG A 126 17.34 13.37 10.10
N THR A 127 17.84 14.50 9.62
CA THR A 127 17.79 15.78 10.34
C THR A 127 16.35 16.17 10.63
N THR A 128 16.09 16.63 11.85
CA THR A 128 14.76 17.15 12.23
C THR A 128 14.44 18.42 11.47
N VAL A 129 13.16 18.66 11.19
CA VAL A 129 12.69 19.90 10.58
C VAL A 129 11.82 20.61 11.62
N PRO A 130 12.39 21.52 12.46
CA PRO A 130 11.68 22.04 13.64
C PRO A 130 10.34 22.72 13.34
N ALA A 131 10.19 23.32 12.16
CA ALA A 131 8.93 23.92 11.71
C ALA A 131 7.84 22.88 11.41
N LEU A 132 8.23 21.62 11.13
CA LEU A 132 7.35 20.53 10.77
C LEU A 132 7.23 19.50 11.87
N SER A 133 8.33 18.84 12.25
CA SER A 133 8.32 17.66 13.14
C SER A 133 9.61 17.60 13.98
N PRO A 134 9.51 17.28 15.28
CA PRO A 134 10.67 17.01 16.14
C PRO A 134 11.28 15.61 15.90
N SER A 135 10.62 14.75 15.12
CA SER A 135 11.09 13.39 14.88
C SER A 135 12.28 13.34 13.92
N LYS A 136 13.19 12.41 14.16
CA LYS A 136 14.26 12.06 13.21
C LYS A 136 13.80 11.03 12.18
N LEU A 137 12.69 10.32 12.41
CA LEU A 137 12.22 9.30 11.47
C LEU A 137 11.61 9.98 10.24
N ALA A 138 12.10 9.63 9.05
CA ALA A 138 11.64 10.19 7.79
C ALA A 138 10.14 9.98 7.60
N ILE A 139 9.65 8.78 7.90
CA ILE A 139 8.23 8.44 7.76
C ILE A 139 7.33 9.25 8.70
N THR A 140 7.78 9.55 9.92
CA THR A 140 7.05 10.41 10.87
C THR A 140 7.01 11.85 10.37
N GLN A 141 8.11 12.36 9.79
CA GLN A 141 8.11 13.69 9.18
C GLN A 141 7.10 13.78 8.02
N LEU A 142 7.03 12.75 7.17
CA LEU A 142 6.07 12.70 6.05
C LEU A 142 4.62 12.56 6.52
N LEU A 143 4.35 11.78 7.57
CA LEU A 143 3.03 11.69 8.18
C LEU A 143 2.58 13.04 8.76
N GLU A 144 3.45 13.71 9.52
CA GLU A 144 3.13 15.03 10.06
C GLU A 144 2.93 16.07 8.94
N LEU A 145 3.66 15.95 7.83
CA LEU A 145 3.50 16.79 6.66
C LEU A 145 2.16 16.55 5.97
N PHE A 146 1.76 15.29 5.81
CA PHE A 146 0.45 14.92 5.30
C PHE A 146 -0.68 15.51 6.14
N ASN A 147 -0.57 15.46 7.47
CA ASN A 147 -1.57 16.01 8.39
C ASN A 147 -1.60 17.54 8.40
N LYS A 148 -0.45 18.19 8.63
CA LYS A 148 -0.32 19.67 8.73
C LYS A 148 -0.45 20.38 7.39
N GLY A 149 -0.16 19.68 6.30
CA GLY A 149 -0.16 20.20 4.95
C GLY A 149 -1.55 20.26 4.31
N ALA A 150 -2.55 19.60 4.90
CA ALA A 150 -3.93 19.70 4.43
C ALA A 150 -4.38 21.17 4.38
N GLU A 151 -5.17 21.51 3.36
CA GLU A 151 -5.73 22.85 3.18
C GLU A 151 -4.67 23.99 3.21
N ALA A 152 -3.47 23.71 2.68
CA ALA A 152 -2.35 24.64 2.63
C ALA A 152 -1.85 25.13 4.01
N GLY A 153 -2.06 24.34 5.07
CA GLY A 153 -1.70 24.70 6.45
C GLY A 153 -0.19 24.78 6.74
N TYR A 154 0.64 24.11 5.95
CA TYR A 154 2.10 24.09 6.10
C TYR A 154 2.84 24.86 4.99
N ASN A 155 2.35 24.75 3.75
CA ASN A 155 2.90 25.38 2.56
C ASN A 155 1.73 25.98 1.78
N THR A 156 1.81 27.26 1.43
CA THR A 156 0.70 27.97 0.75
C THR A 156 0.48 27.55 -0.70
N GLU A 157 1.45 26.84 -1.28
CA GLU A 157 1.45 26.37 -2.68
C GLU A 157 1.21 24.87 -2.80
N ALA A 158 0.95 24.15 -1.69
CA ALA A 158 0.82 22.69 -1.70
C ALA A 158 -0.14 22.15 -0.64
N ASN A 159 -0.81 21.03 -0.97
CA ASN A 159 -1.74 20.35 -0.07
C ASN A 159 -1.29 18.95 0.36
N PHE A 160 -0.24 18.41 -0.27
CA PHE A 160 0.37 17.12 0.05
C PHE A 160 -0.58 15.92 -0.06
N ASP A 161 -1.64 16.02 -0.85
CA ASP A 161 -2.67 14.97 -0.95
C ASP A 161 -2.10 13.62 -1.42
N TYR A 162 -1.13 13.64 -2.35
CA TYR A 162 -0.49 12.42 -2.87
C TYR A 162 0.36 11.67 -1.84
N LEU A 163 0.67 12.28 -0.68
CA LEU A 163 1.24 11.51 0.43
C LEU A 163 0.27 10.45 0.95
N ALA A 164 -1.05 10.59 0.74
CA ALA A 164 -2.01 9.53 1.03
C ALA A 164 -1.73 8.26 0.20
N TRP A 165 -1.40 8.41 -1.08
CA TRP A 165 -1.07 7.29 -1.96
C TRP A 165 0.26 6.67 -1.59
N PHE A 166 1.28 7.51 -1.37
CA PHE A 166 2.59 7.07 -0.92
C PHE A 166 2.52 6.24 0.38
N LEU A 167 1.82 6.74 1.40
CA LEU A 167 1.68 6.06 2.70
C LEU A 167 0.76 4.83 2.58
N GLY A 168 -0.29 4.89 1.75
CA GLY A 168 -1.15 3.75 1.45
C GLY A 168 -0.41 2.59 0.76
N ASP A 169 0.51 2.90 -0.15
CA ASP A 169 1.38 1.90 -0.78
C ASP A 169 2.37 1.28 0.21
N LEU A 170 2.96 2.09 1.11
CA LEU A 170 3.83 1.57 2.15
C LEU A 170 3.12 0.59 3.09
N ALA A 171 1.80 0.72 3.25
CA ALA A 171 0.99 -0.21 4.06
C ALA A 171 0.90 -1.62 3.46
N LYS A 172 1.41 -1.85 2.26
CA LYS A 172 1.64 -3.20 1.70
C LYS A 172 2.82 -3.93 2.36
N ASP A 173 3.60 -3.24 3.21
CA ASP A 173 4.73 -3.81 3.93
C ASP A 173 4.43 -3.98 5.44
N PRO A 174 4.69 -5.17 6.04
CA PRO A 174 4.47 -5.41 7.46
C PRO A 174 5.22 -4.46 8.41
N ALA A 175 6.40 -3.95 8.01
CA ALA A 175 7.16 -3.01 8.83
C ALA A 175 6.43 -1.67 8.96
N PHE A 176 5.79 -1.18 7.90
CA PHE A 176 4.99 0.03 7.98
C PHE A 176 3.68 -0.20 8.73
N VAL A 177 3.03 -1.36 8.56
CA VAL A 177 1.85 -1.70 9.37
C VAL A 177 2.17 -1.76 10.86
N THR A 178 3.36 -2.28 11.22
CA THR A 178 3.86 -2.24 12.61
C THR A 178 4.07 -0.81 13.09
N TYR A 179 4.64 0.08 12.25
CA TYR A 179 4.76 1.50 12.58
C TYR A 179 3.39 2.17 12.78
N LEU A 180 2.38 1.79 11.98
CA LEU A 180 1.03 2.36 12.08
C LEU A 180 0.35 2.02 13.41
N THR A 181 0.46 0.77 13.87
CA THR A 181 -0.27 0.28 15.05
C THR A 181 0.57 0.25 16.34
N THR A 182 1.89 0.19 16.21
CA THR A 182 2.84 0.19 17.34
C THR A 182 3.97 1.19 17.09
N PRO A 183 3.64 2.50 16.97
CA PRO A 183 4.64 3.53 16.73
C PRO A 183 5.64 3.64 17.90
N PRO A 184 6.87 4.13 17.65
CA PRO A 184 7.78 4.52 18.71
C PRO A 184 7.12 5.47 19.72
N SER A 185 7.43 5.34 21.01
CA SER A 185 6.76 6.10 22.09
C SER A 185 6.92 7.62 22.00
N ASN A 186 7.92 8.10 21.27
CA ASN A 186 8.17 9.52 21.01
C ASN A 186 7.55 10.04 19.70
N THR A 187 6.69 9.25 19.04
CA THR A 187 5.97 9.67 17.84
C THR A 187 4.95 10.74 18.22
N PRO A 188 5.00 11.96 17.64
CA PRO A 188 4.16 13.07 18.09
C PRO A 188 2.67 12.91 17.84
N LEU A 189 2.30 12.09 16.86
CA LEU A 189 0.92 11.77 16.49
C LEU A 189 0.79 10.25 16.41
N ASP A 190 -0.37 9.73 16.78
CA ASP A 190 -0.70 8.34 16.52
C ASP A 190 -0.89 8.14 15.00
N PRO A 191 -0.08 7.30 14.32
CA PRO A 191 -0.11 7.23 12.87
C PRO A 191 -1.41 6.72 12.30
N LEU A 192 -2.00 5.67 12.86
CA LEU A 192 -3.24 5.09 12.34
C LEU A 192 -4.40 6.08 12.45
N THR A 193 -4.60 6.66 13.63
CA THR A 193 -5.71 7.57 13.89
C THR A 193 -5.59 8.89 13.11
N THR A 194 -4.37 9.30 12.75
CA THR A 194 -4.14 10.47 11.87
C THR A 194 -4.80 10.30 10.49
N PHE A 195 -4.91 9.06 9.99
CA PHE A 195 -5.55 8.81 8.69
C PHE A 195 -7.08 8.78 8.75
N LEU A 196 -7.67 8.41 9.88
CA LEU A 196 -9.10 8.12 9.98
C LEU A 196 -10.02 9.26 9.50
N PRO A 197 -9.78 10.55 9.83
CA PRO A 197 -10.62 11.64 9.33
C PRO A 197 -10.59 11.82 7.81
N HIS A 198 -9.58 11.24 7.13
CA HIS A 198 -9.42 11.41 5.70
C HIS A 198 -10.26 10.43 4.86
N THR A 199 -10.99 9.49 5.47
CA THR A 199 -11.97 8.66 4.74
C THR A 199 -13.12 9.47 4.16
N THR A 200 -13.42 10.63 4.75
CA THR A 200 -14.44 11.58 4.27
C THR A 200 -13.82 12.92 3.83
N SER A 201 -12.55 12.93 3.42
CA SER A 201 -11.87 14.15 2.97
C SER A 201 -12.51 14.73 1.71
N PRO A 202 -12.58 16.07 1.55
CA PRO A 202 -12.95 16.69 0.27
C PRO A 202 -12.04 16.25 -0.90
N SER A 203 -10.79 15.89 -0.61
CA SER A 203 -9.83 15.43 -1.62
C SER A 203 -10.06 13.94 -1.96
N PRO A 204 -10.42 13.60 -3.22
CA PRO A 204 -10.57 12.19 -3.61
C PRO A 204 -9.26 11.41 -3.51
N ILE A 205 -8.11 12.09 -3.73
CA ILE A 205 -6.77 11.50 -3.59
C ILE A 205 -6.57 11.02 -2.15
N ARG A 206 -6.92 11.86 -1.16
CA ARG A 206 -6.82 11.51 0.26
C ARG A 206 -7.75 10.38 0.65
N ARG A 207 -9.01 10.40 0.18
CA ARG A 207 -9.98 9.32 0.45
C ARG A 207 -9.48 7.98 -0.07
N LEU A 208 -9.06 7.92 -1.34
CA LEU A 208 -8.56 6.69 -1.96
C LEU A 208 -7.29 6.16 -1.27
N GLY A 209 -6.32 7.04 -0.98
CA GLY A 209 -5.09 6.64 -0.28
C GLY A 209 -5.35 6.13 1.13
N THR A 210 -6.27 6.78 1.86
CA THR A 210 -6.68 6.38 3.21
C THR A 210 -7.42 5.04 3.19
N ALA A 211 -8.38 4.86 2.29
CA ALA A 211 -9.10 3.60 2.13
C ALA A 211 -8.12 2.45 1.83
N SER A 212 -7.16 2.68 0.93
CA SER A 212 -6.11 1.71 0.59
C SER A 212 -5.22 1.38 1.79
N LEU A 213 -4.82 2.38 2.58
CA LEU A 213 -4.03 2.19 3.80
C LEU A 213 -4.77 1.32 4.82
N LEU A 214 -6.07 1.59 5.04
CA LEU A 214 -6.89 0.82 5.98
C LEU A 214 -7.08 -0.62 5.52
N LYS A 215 -7.35 -0.86 4.23
CA LYS A 215 -7.41 -2.20 3.64
C LYS A 215 -6.10 -2.95 3.85
N ASN A 216 -4.97 -2.34 3.49
CA ASN A 216 -3.66 -2.99 3.59
C ASN A 216 -3.27 -3.28 5.06
N THR A 217 -3.62 -2.37 5.97
CA THR A 217 -3.49 -2.57 7.42
C THR A 217 -4.34 -3.76 7.88
N ALA A 218 -5.62 -3.82 7.48
CA ALA A 218 -6.51 -4.95 7.79
C ALA A 218 -6.07 -6.27 7.12
N LEU A 219 -5.30 -6.22 6.03
CA LEU A 219 -4.77 -7.41 5.35
C LEU A 219 -3.52 -7.98 6.04
N LEU A 220 -2.66 -7.11 6.60
CA LEU A 220 -1.36 -7.52 7.12
C LEU A 220 -1.27 -7.53 8.65
N HIS A 221 -2.14 -6.81 9.36
CA HIS A 221 -2.08 -6.80 10.83
C HIS A 221 -2.31 -8.23 11.37
N PRO A 222 -1.48 -8.70 12.33
CA PRO A 222 -1.59 -10.06 12.86
C PRO A 222 -2.76 -10.25 13.83
N ASP A 223 -3.20 -9.19 14.51
CA ASP A 223 -4.31 -9.22 15.47
C ASP A 223 -5.47 -8.33 14.98
N ILE A 224 -6.39 -8.91 14.22
CA ILE A 224 -7.55 -8.16 13.69
C ILE A 224 -8.50 -7.66 14.79
N PRO A 225 -8.82 -8.46 15.83
CA PRO A 225 -9.56 -7.96 16.98
C PRO A 225 -8.99 -6.70 17.62
N TYR A 226 -7.68 -6.45 17.57
CA TYR A 226 -7.09 -5.19 18.02
C TYR A 226 -7.56 -3.98 17.20
N LEU A 227 -7.62 -4.09 15.86
CA LEU A 227 -8.07 -2.99 14.99
C LEU A 227 -9.53 -2.59 15.26
N LEU A 228 -10.34 -3.52 15.75
CA LEU A 228 -11.74 -3.31 16.09
C LEU A 228 -11.96 -2.75 17.51
N GLN A 229 -10.90 -2.54 18.29
CA GLN A 229 -11.01 -1.96 19.63
C GLN A 229 -11.23 -0.44 19.56
N PRO A 230 -11.84 0.16 20.60
CA PRO A 230 -12.04 1.61 20.67
C PRO A 230 -10.75 2.44 20.53
N ALA A 231 -9.60 1.87 20.92
CA ALA A 231 -8.31 2.55 20.79
C ALA A 231 -7.88 2.75 19.32
N ALA A 232 -8.14 1.77 18.45
CA ALA A 232 -7.82 1.86 17.03
C ALA A 232 -8.94 2.54 16.23
N SER A 233 -10.20 2.39 16.67
CA SER A 233 -11.39 3.07 16.16
C SER A 233 -11.52 3.09 14.63
N VAL A 234 -11.10 2.02 13.94
CA VAL A 234 -11.05 2.02 12.46
C VAL A 234 -12.42 1.86 11.82
N LEU A 235 -13.37 1.23 12.51
CA LEU A 235 -14.63 0.82 11.89
C LEU A 235 -15.60 2.00 11.63
N PRO A 236 -15.84 2.96 12.54
CA PRO A 236 -16.71 4.10 12.22
C PRO A 236 -16.23 4.91 11.00
N PRO A 237 -14.93 5.23 10.85
CA PRO A 237 -14.40 5.88 9.65
C PRO A 237 -14.53 5.06 8.35
N ILE A 238 -14.63 3.73 8.44
CA ILE A 238 -14.89 2.85 7.27
C ILE A 238 -16.38 2.80 6.93
N LEU A 239 -17.26 2.82 7.94
CA LEU A 239 -18.71 2.77 7.74
C LEU A 239 -19.28 4.10 7.23
N LEU A 240 -18.79 5.22 7.76
CA LEU A 240 -19.35 6.55 7.45
C LEU A 240 -19.41 6.85 5.93
N PRO A 241 -18.37 6.59 5.11
CA PRO A 241 -18.44 6.77 3.66
C PRO A 241 -19.52 5.90 2.97
N LEU A 242 -19.92 4.78 3.56
CA LEU A 242 -20.94 3.87 3.03
C LEU A 242 -22.37 4.30 3.42
N CYS A 243 -22.53 5.10 4.47
CA CYS A 243 -23.82 5.56 4.94
C CYS A 243 -24.46 6.56 3.97
N SER A 244 -25.79 6.46 3.80
CA SER A 244 -26.61 7.52 3.19
C SER A 244 -27.00 8.57 4.23
N SER A 245 -27.23 9.81 3.80
CA SER A 245 -27.89 10.82 4.64
C SER A 245 -29.38 10.53 4.85
N ASN A 246 -30.02 9.77 3.95
CA ASN A 246 -31.36 9.26 4.20
C ASN A 246 -31.28 7.96 4.99
N GLN A 247 -31.59 8.03 6.28
CA GLN A 247 -31.57 6.88 7.20
C GLN A 247 -32.97 6.48 7.69
N ASP A 248 -34.04 6.99 7.06
CA ASP A 248 -35.44 6.72 7.45
C ASP A 248 -35.84 5.23 7.35
N ALA A 249 -35.09 4.46 6.55
CA ALA A 249 -35.29 3.02 6.37
C ALA A 249 -34.72 2.19 7.53
N LEU A 250 -33.88 2.77 8.40
CA LEU A 250 -33.32 2.10 9.56
C LEU A 250 -34.32 2.09 10.72
N SER A 251 -34.48 0.93 11.35
CA SER A 251 -35.22 0.83 12.61
C SER A 251 -34.48 1.52 13.76
N GLU A 252 -35.18 1.80 14.86
CA GLU A 252 -34.59 2.38 16.09
C GLU A 252 -33.46 1.51 16.65
N GLU A 253 -33.63 0.18 16.66
CA GLU A 253 -32.60 -0.78 17.11
C GLU A 253 -31.36 -0.77 16.19
N GLU A 254 -31.56 -0.70 14.86
CA GLU A 254 -30.45 -0.60 13.91
C GLU A 254 -29.70 0.72 14.04
N MET A 255 -30.42 1.83 14.27
CA MET A 255 -29.82 3.14 14.50
C MET A 255 -28.99 3.16 15.78
N ASP A 256 -29.53 2.63 16.88
CA ASP A 256 -28.84 2.57 18.18
C ASP A 256 -27.58 1.69 18.13
N ALA A 257 -27.52 0.70 17.24
CA ALA A 257 -26.36 -0.16 17.04
C ALA A 257 -25.21 0.52 16.26
N LEU A 258 -25.49 1.58 15.49
CA LEU A 258 -24.46 2.28 14.73
C LEU A 258 -23.52 3.08 15.64
N PRO A 259 -22.26 3.31 15.23
CA PRO A 259 -21.42 4.30 15.89
C PRO A 259 -22.08 5.69 15.89
N GLU A 260 -21.87 6.49 16.95
CA GLU A 260 -22.43 7.85 17.06
C GLU A 260 -22.15 8.71 15.83
N THR A 261 -20.97 8.58 15.21
CA THR A 261 -20.60 9.34 14.00
C THR A 261 -21.37 8.92 12.75
N CYS A 262 -22.08 7.79 12.78
CA CYS A 262 -22.88 7.26 11.68
C CYS A 262 -24.39 7.38 11.94
N GLN A 263 -24.80 7.92 13.10
CA GLN A 263 -26.21 8.08 13.46
C GLN A 263 -26.75 9.45 13.04
N TYR A 264 -28.04 9.50 12.71
CA TYR A 264 -28.81 10.73 12.45
C TYR A 264 -28.08 11.72 11.53
N LEU A 265 -27.56 11.20 10.42
CA LEU A 265 -26.75 11.99 9.48
C LEU A 265 -27.59 13.12 8.87
N GLY A 266 -27.02 14.32 8.84
CA GLY A 266 -27.66 15.48 8.24
C GLY A 266 -27.63 15.44 6.71
N THR A 267 -28.34 16.37 6.06
CA THR A 267 -28.36 16.50 4.59
C THR A 267 -27.02 16.96 3.99
N ASP A 268 -26.08 17.39 4.84
CA ASP A 268 -24.71 17.73 4.52
C ASP A 268 -23.82 16.49 4.31
N HIS A 269 -24.20 15.34 4.88
CA HIS A 269 -23.52 14.08 4.59
C HIS A 269 -23.89 13.56 3.21
N VAL A 270 -22.87 13.19 2.44
CA VAL A 270 -23.03 12.58 1.13
C VAL A 270 -22.26 11.27 1.15
N ARG A 271 -22.97 10.17 0.84
CA ARG A 271 -22.35 8.86 0.63
C ARG A 271 -21.22 8.99 -0.40
N GLU A 272 -20.13 8.27 -0.20
CA GLU A 272 -19.05 8.20 -1.19
C GLU A 272 -19.60 7.84 -2.57
N THR A 273 -19.13 8.56 -3.60
CA THR A 273 -19.56 8.39 -4.99
C THR A 273 -18.53 7.66 -5.84
N ASP A 274 -17.27 7.64 -5.39
CA ASP A 274 -16.22 6.86 -6.05
C ASP A 274 -16.42 5.36 -5.76
N VAL A 275 -16.79 4.61 -6.80
CA VAL A 275 -17.02 3.16 -6.74
C VAL A 275 -15.80 2.39 -6.27
N TRP A 276 -14.58 2.87 -6.55
CA TRP A 276 -13.36 2.22 -6.10
C TRP A 276 -13.19 2.36 -4.60
N VAL A 277 -13.46 3.55 -4.05
CA VAL A 277 -13.39 3.79 -2.61
C VAL A 277 -14.44 2.96 -1.87
N LEU A 278 -15.68 2.91 -2.39
CA LEU A 278 -16.74 2.03 -1.85
C LEU A 278 -16.30 0.56 -1.81
N ARG A 279 -15.77 0.03 -2.93
CA ARG A 279 -15.28 -1.35 -3.02
C ARG A 279 -14.14 -1.63 -2.03
N ILE A 280 -13.21 -0.68 -1.84
CA ILE A 280 -12.10 -0.83 -0.88
C ILE A 280 -12.61 -0.88 0.57
N HIS A 281 -13.59 -0.05 0.93
CA HIS A 281 -14.19 -0.10 2.27
C HIS A 281 -14.96 -1.40 2.52
N LEU A 282 -15.74 -1.87 1.55
CA LEU A 282 -16.41 -3.19 1.63
C LEU A 282 -15.39 -4.33 1.79
N GLU A 283 -14.31 -4.31 1.02
CA GLU A 283 -13.22 -5.28 1.13
C GLU A 283 -12.53 -5.20 2.50
N THR A 284 -12.37 -3.99 3.05
CA THR A 284 -11.80 -3.81 4.39
C THR A 284 -12.71 -4.43 5.46
N LEU A 285 -14.02 -4.21 5.40
CA LEU A 285 -15.00 -4.84 6.29
C LEU A 285 -15.00 -6.37 6.16
N PHE A 286 -14.88 -6.87 4.93
CA PHE A 286 -14.77 -8.30 4.64
C PHE A 286 -13.51 -8.89 5.27
N LEU A 287 -12.35 -8.23 5.14
CA LEU A 287 -11.10 -8.66 5.77
C LEU A 287 -11.18 -8.65 7.29
N LEU A 288 -11.74 -7.58 7.88
CA LEU A 288 -11.95 -7.48 9.33
C LEU A 288 -12.86 -8.61 9.86
N SER A 289 -13.83 -9.04 9.06
CA SER A 289 -14.75 -10.12 9.41
C SER A 289 -14.11 -11.51 9.23
N THR A 290 -13.49 -11.76 8.09
CA THR A 290 -12.94 -13.08 7.74
C THR A 290 -11.62 -13.39 8.46
N ARG A 291 -10.64 -12.48 8.40
CA ARG A 291 -9.35 -12.66 9.12
C ARG A 291 -9.52 -12.53 10.63
N GLY A 292 -10.51 -11.76 11.09
CA GLY A 292 -10.88 -11.69 12.50
C GLY A 292 -11.65 -12.91 13.01
N GLY A 293 -12.05 -13.83 12.11
CA GLY A 293 -12.86 -15.00 12.40
C GLY A 293 -14.21 -14.62 13.04
N VAL A 294 -14.77 -15.54 13.83
CA VAL A 294 -16.07 -15.35 14.50
C VAL A 294 -16.10 -14.06 15.34
N ARG A 295 -14.99 -13.72 16.01
CA ARG A 295 -14.91 -12.49 16.82
C ARG A 295 -14.94 -11.23 15.95
N GLY A 296 -14.22 -11.23 14.82
CA GLY A 296 -14.21 -10.11 13.88
C GLY A 296 -15.60 -9.88 13.27
N ALA A 297 -16.19 -10.93 12.70
CA ALA A 297 -17.53 -10.87 12.11
C ALA A 297 -18.59 -10.41 13.14
N ARG A 298 -18.53 -10.93 14.37
CA ARG A 298 -19.42 -10.49 15.46
C ARG A 298 -19.27 -9.01 15.78
N LEU A 299 -18.04 -8.51 15.93
CA LEU A 299 -17.79 -7.10 16.25
C LEU A 299 -18.23 -6.15 15.10
N VAL A 300 -18.00 -6.56 13.86
CA VAL A 300 -18.47 -5.79 12.68
C VAL A 300 -20.00 -5.77 12.61
N ARG A 301 -20.65 -6.90 12.92
CA ARG A 301 -22.12 -7.03 12.99
C ARG A 301 -22.72 -6.19 14.13
N GLU A 302 -22.16 -6.31 15.34
CA GLU A 302 -22.61 -5.60 16.55
C GLU A 302 -22.55 -4.08 16.41
N MET A 303 -21.71 -3.56 15.50
CA MET A 303 -21.57 -2.13 15.23
C MET A 303 -22.42 -1.66 14.03
N GLY A 304 -23.45 -2.43 13.65
CA GLY A 304 -24.42 -2.02 12.64
C GLY A 304 -23.92 -2.03 11.19
N ALA A 305 -22.88 -2.81 10.85
CA ALA A 305 -22.42 -2.88 9.47
C ALA A 305 -23.46 -3.46 8.49
N TYR A 306 -24.26 -4.44 8.93
CA TYR A 306 -25.29 -5.07 8.09
C TYR A 306 -26.33 -4.07 7.53
N PRO A 307 -27.03 -3.26 8.36
CA PRO A 307 -27.98 -2.28 7.83
C PRO A 307 -27.33 -1.29 6.86
N VAL A 308 -26.12 -0.81 7.14
CA VAL A 308 -25.39 0.11 6.23
C VAL A 308 -25.15 -0.53 4.86
N VAL A 309 -24.70 -1.78 4.85
CA VAL A 309 -24.37 -2.52 3.62
C VAL A 309 -25.63 -2.89 2.84
N ARG A 310 -26.74 -3.22 3.53
CA ARG A 310 -28.04 -3.46 2.92
C ARG A 310 -28.55 -2.23 2.18
N GLU A 311 -28.58 -1.07 2.83
CA GLU A 311 -29.04 0.16 2.18
C GLU A 311 -28.09 0.59 1.04
N LEU A 312 -26.78 0.37 1.18
CA LEU A 312 -25.83 0.58 0.09
C LEU A 312 -26.14 -0.31 -1.13
N HIS A 313 -26.42 -1.60 -0.92
CA HIS A 313 -26.74 -2.55 -2.00
C HIS A 313 -28.01 -2.15 -2.76
N LEU A 314 -29.03 -1.67 -2.05
CA LEU A 314 -30.30 -1.21 -2.63
C LEU A 314 -30.15 0.06 -3.46
N ASP A 315 -29.27 0.98 -3.03
CA ASP A 315 -29.12 2.29 -3.65
C ASP A 315 -28.11 2.33 -4.81
N VAL A 316 -27.16 1.39 -4.86
CA VAL A 316 -26.07 1.40 -5.85
C VAL A 316 -26.41 0.59 -7.10
N GLU A 317 -25.95 1.06 -8.27
CA GLU A 317 -26.10 0.35 -9.56
C GLU A 317 -24.83 -0.43 -9.96
N ASP A 318 -23.68 -0.10 -9.41
CA ASP A 318 -22.41 -0.76 -9.74
C ASP A 318 -22.38 -2.21 -9.23
N GLU A 319 -22.27 -3.15 -10.18
CA GLU A 319 -22.25 -4.60 -9.91
C GLU A 319 -21.04 -5.04 -9.07
N GLY A 320 -19.92 -4.31 -9.12
CA GLY A 320 -18.77 -4.60 -8.27
C GLY A 320 -19.01 -4.25 -6.80
N VAL A 321 -19.68 -3.12 -6.54
CA VAL A 321 -20.12 -2.73 -5.19
C VAL A 321 -21.18 -3.71 -4.69
N ARG A 322 -22.19 -4.06 -5.50
CA ARG A 322 -23.24 -5.03 -5.12
C ARG A 322 -22.65 -6.39 -4.72
N ARG A 323 -21.76 -6.94 -5.54
CA ARG A 323 -21.04 -8.18 -5.21
C ARG A 323 -20.23 -8.05 -3.92
N GLY A 324 -19.62 -6.89 -3.67
CA GLY A 324 -18.92 -6.62 -2.41
C GLY A 324 -19.86 -6.65 -1.20
N CYS A 325 -21.05 -6.05 -1.32
CA CYS A 325 -22.09 -6.10 -0.29
C CYS A 325 -22.56 -7.53 -0.02
N GLU A 326 -22.87 -8.30 -1.07
CA GLU A 326 -23.33 -9.68 -0.97
C GLU A 326 -22.32 -10.57 -0.25
N ARG A 327 -21.04 -10.54 -0.67
CA ARG A 327 -19.97 -11.30 0.01
C ARG A 327 -19.85 -10.94 1.49
N LEU A 328 -19.97 -9.67 1.82
CA LEU A 328 -19.88 -9.22 3.21
C LEU A 328 -21.09 -9.70 4.02
N VAL A 329 -22.30 -9.61 3.46
CA VAL A 329 -23.53 -10.11 4.10
C VAL A 329 -23.43 -11.62 4.35
N ASP A 330 -22.94 -12.41 3.40
CA ASP A 330 -22.76 -13.85 3.56
C ASP A 330 -21.86 -14.19 4.76
N VAL A 331 -20.77 -13.42 4.96
CA VAL A 331 -19.88 -13.60 6.12
C VAL A 331 -20.53 -13.12 7.42
N LEU A 332 -21.28 -12.01 7.37
CA LEU A 332 -21.94 -11.46 8.56
C LEU A 332 -23.17 -12.26 8.99
N MET A 333 -23.87 -12.91 8.07
CA MET A 333 -25.11 -13.65 8.34
C MET A 333 -24.93 -15.16 8.32
N GLY A 334 -23.78 -15.64 7.85
CA GLY A 334 -23.42 -17.05 7.90
C GLY A 334 -23.47 -17.59 9.32
N ASP A 335 -24.00 -18.80 9.46
CA ASP A 335 -24.06 -19.50 10.74
C ASP A 335 -22.66 -19.56 11.38
N GLU A 336 -22.58 -19.31 12.68
CA GLU A 336 -21.35 -19.39 13.50
C GLU A 336 -20.85 -20.85 13.65
N ALA A 337 -20.83 -21.63 12.58
CA ALA A 337 -20.71 -23.07 12.60
C ALA A 337 -19.71 -23.63 11.57
N VAL A 338 -18.47 -23.11 11.52
CA VAL A 338 -17.30 -23.94 11.17
C VAL A 338 -16.07 -23.48 11.96
N GLY A 339 -16.14 -23.63 13.27
CA GLY A 339 -15.02 -23.43 14.19
C GLY A 339 -14.87 -24.64 15.10
N GLY A 340 -14.57 -25.82 14.53
CA GLY A 340 -14.22 -27.01 15.32
C GLY A 340 -14.74 -28.33 14.77
N SER A 341 -14.09 -28.85 13.72
CA SER A 341 -13.94 -30.30 13.47
C SER A 341 -13.20 -30.53 12.14
N HIS A 342 -11.91 -30.22 12.12
CA HIS A 342 -10.98 -31.16 11.50
C HIS A 342 -10.56 -32.16 12.58
N GLU A 343 -11.52 -32.99 13.01
CA GLU A 343 -11.15 -34.30 13.54
C GLU A 343 -10.64 -35.11 12.34
N GLY A 344 -9.42 -35.64 12.50
CA GLY A 344 -8.74 -36.40 11.48
C GLY A 344 -9.62 -37.52 10.97
N GLY A 345 -9.74 -37.60 9.64
CA GLY A 345 -10.27 -38.78 8.99
C GLY A 345 -9.48 -40.00 9.45
N GLU A 346 -10.15 -40.88 10.19
CA GLU A 346 -9.66 -42.22 10.47
C GLU A 346 -9.46 -42.95 9.15
N ALA A 347 -8.21 -42.96 8.68
CA ALA A 347 -7.76 -43.94 7.71
C ALA A 347 -7.76 -45.32 8.41
N ARG A 348 -8.79 -46.12 8.12
CA ARG A 348 -8.73 -47.57 8.31
C ARG A 348 -7.61 -48.11 7.42
N GLY A 349 -6.47 -48.38 8.04
CA GLY A 349 -5.32 -49.04 7.43
C GLY A 349 -4.80 -50.12 8.38
N ASP A 350 -5.15 -51.35 8.05
CA ASP A 350 -4.55 -52.59 8.55
C ASP A 350 -3.03 -52.60 8.33
N GLY A 351 -2.29 -53.29 9.22
CA GLY A 351 -0.90 -53.65 8.97
C GLY A 351 0.13 -53.22 10.01
N GLY A 352 0.35 -54.09 11.01
CA GLY A 352 1.69 -54.66 11.19
C GLY A 352 2.78 -53.86 11.93
N VAL A 353 3.17 -54.48 13.05
CA VAL A 353 4.53 -54.59 13.61
C VAL A 353 4.94 -53.59 14.70
N ARG A 354 5.11 -54.20 15.88
CA ARG A 354 5.55 -53.68 17.18
C ARG A 354 6.94 -53.07 17.16
N GLY A 355 7.07 -51.88 17.75
CA GLY A 355 8.34 -51.28 18.19
C GLY A 355 8.36 -51.06 19.71
N VAL A 356 9.03 -51.99 20.40
CA VAL A 356 9.80 -51.93 21.66
C VAL A 356 9.72 -50.65 22.53
N GLY A 357 9.38 -50.85 23.81
CA GLY A 357 9.67 -49.94 24.93
C GLY A 357 10.56 -50.62 25.99
N ARG A 358 11.81 -50.10 26.09
CA ARG A 358 12.81 -50.10 27.19
C ARG A 358 12.75 -51.10 28.36
N GLY A 359 13.90 -51.73 28.63
CA GLY A 359 14.27 -52.19 29.97
C GLY A 359 15.61 -52.94 30.10
N ARG A 360 16.61 -52.25 30.70
CA ARG A 360 17.69 -52.74 31.60
C ARG A 360 18.94 -53.53 31.12
N HIS A 361 20.06 -53.00 31.62
CA HIS A 361 21.31 -53.57 32.20
C HIS A 361 22.34 -54.33 31.35
N GLU A 362 23.59 -53.86 31.52
CA GLU A 362 24.91 -54.54 31.63
C GLU A 362 25.26 -55.56 30.53
N ASP A 363 26.39 -55.50 29.82
CA ASP A 363 27.76 -55.52 30.32
C ASP A 363 28.72 -55.58 29.11
N GLY A 364 29.99 -55.19 29.34
CA GLY A 364 31.16 -55.80 28.68
C GLY A 364 31.55 -55.46 27.22
N GLY A 365 32.61 -54.65 27.09
CA GLY A 365 33.83 -55.11 26.38
C GLY A 365 34.17 -54.52 25.01
N GLY A 366 35.29 -53.79 24.96
CA GLY A 366 36.24 -53.63 23.82
C GLY A 366 35.72 -52.91 22.58
N GLY A 367 36.37 -51.91 21.98
CA GLY A 367 37.74 -51.45 21.99
C GLY A 367 38.02 -50.86 20.59
N VAL A 368 38.69 -49.70 20.53
CA VAL A 368 39.52 -49.18 19.41
C VAL A 368 38.84 -49.06 18.02
N GLY A 369 38.82 -47.93 17.29
CA GLY A 369 39.46 -46.63 17.35
C GLY A 369 39.29 -45.93 15.97
N THR A 370 39.65 -44.64 15.91
CA THR A 370 40.08 -43.84 14.72
C THR A 370 39.12 -43.72 13.52
N MET A 371 38.59 -42.52 13.21
CA MET A 371 39.16 -41.42 12.36
C MET A 371 39.34 -41.76 10.87
N VAL A 372 39.30 -40.69 10.04
CA VAL A 372 39.67 -40.57 8.60
C VAL A 372 38.42 -40.62 7.68
N THR A 373 37.82 -39.50 7.28
CA THR A 373 38.13 -38.48 6.23
C THR A 373 37.83 -38.89 4.78
N GLU A 374 37.56 -37.85 3.99
CA GLU A 374 37.70 -37.69 2.53
C GLU A 374 36.45 -37.78 1.64
N GLU A 375 36.01 -36.57 1.25
CA GLU A 375 35.86 -36.09 -0.12
C GLU A 375 36.04 -37.09 -1.29
N ARG A 376 35.10 -37.07 -2.24
CA ARG A 376 35.37 -36.72 -3.66
C ARG A 376 34.09 -36.66 -4.51
N ASN A 377 33.82 -35.43 -4.97
CA ASN A 377 33.64 -35.00 -6.37
C ASN A 377 33.31 -36.05 -7.46
N GLY A 378 32.32 -35.79 -8.33
CA GLY A 378 32.16 -36.57 -9.56
C GLY A 378 30.86 -36.45 -10.37
N ASN A 379 30.55 -35.24 -10.85
CA ASN A 379 30.10 -34.90 -12.22
C ASN A 379 29.38 -35.92 -13.16
N ARG A 380 28.35 -35.38 -13.85
CA ARG A 380 27.78 -35.71 -15.19
C ARG A 380 26.82 -36.88 -15.37
N GLY A 381 25.66 -36.54 -15.95
CA GLY A 381 24.81 -37.46 -16.71
C GLY A 381 23.54 -36.79 -17.24
N ALA A 382 23.61 -36.22 -18.44
CA ALA A 382 22.45 -35.76 -19.20
C ALA A 382 21.62 -36.96 -19.69
N GLY A 383 20.30 -36.83 -19.70
CA GLY A 383 19.38 -37.81 -20.27
C GLY A 383 18.07 -37.13 -20.70
N THR A 384 17.89 -37.02 -22.01
CA THR A 384 16.68 -36.54 -22.71
C THR A 384 15.79 -37.74 -23.05
N MET A 385 14.47 -37.68 -22.80
CA MET A 385 13.37 -38.26 -23.62
C MET A 385 12.03 -37.67 -23.09
N VAL A 386 11.31 -36.83 -23.86
CA VAL A 386 10.22 -37.12 -24.83
C VAL A 386 8.82 -37.25 -24.16
N THR A 387 8.09 -36.13 -24.28
CA THR A 387 6.65 -35.89 -24.56
C THR A 387 5.60 -37.01 -24.51
N GLN A 388 4.51 -36.73 -23.75
CA GLN A 388 3.07 -36.89 -24.09
C GLN A 388 2.35 -35.74 -23.36
N VAL A 389 1.90 -34.66 -24.00
CA VAL A 389 0.64 -34.45 -24.75
C VAL A 389 -0.57 -35.12 -24.10
N VAL A 390 -1.27 -34.33 -23.28
CA VAL A 390 -2.73 -34.42 -23.10
C VAL A 390 -3.22 -32.98 -23.15
N ASP A 391 -3.98 -32.69 -24.20
CA ASP A 391 -4.78 -31.49 -24.37
C ASP A 391 -5.92 -31.51 -23.35
N ASP A 392 -6.09 -30.42 -22.61
CA ASP A 392 -7.39 -29.99 -22.10
C ASP A 392 -7.42 -28.47 -22.23
N GLU A 393 -8.25 -28.02 -23.16
CA GLU A 393 -8.63 -26.63 -23.41
C GLU A 393 -9.56 -26.20 -22.27
N ASP A 394 -9.19 -25.16 -21.53
CA ASP A 394 -10.12 -24.27 -20.84
C ASP A 394 -9.50 -22.86 -20.91
N GLU A 395 -9.98 -22.10 -21.90
CA GLU A 395 -9.77 -20.66 -22.04
C GLU A 395 -10.61 -19.94 -20.97
N ASP A 396 -9.97 -19.44 -19.92
CA ASP A 396 -10.49 -18.36 -19.08
C ASP A 396 -9.44 -17.25 -19.04
N ASP A 397 -9.46 -16.41 -20.08
CA ASP A 397 -8.78 -15.12 -20.12
C ASP A 397 -9.52 -14.14 -19.19
N ASP A 398 -9.22 -14.18 -17.90
CA ASP A 398 -9.48 -13.06 -16.99
C ASP A 398 -8.26 -12.13 -17.02
N ASP A 399 -8.30 -11.19 -17.97
CA ASP A 399 -7.45 -10.00 -17.97
C ASP A 399 -7.66 -9.25 -16.64
N ASP A 400 -6.67 -9.35 -15.75
CA ASP A 400 -6.47 -8.40 -14.64
C ASP A 400 -6.27 -7.01 -15.24
N GLU A 401 -7.37 -6.28 -15.44
CA GLU A 401 -7.38 -4.88 -15.84
C GLU A 401 -6.78 -4.04 -14.70
N ILE A 402 -5.45 -3.93 -14.73
CA ILE A 402 -4.68 -2.98 -13.94
C ILE A 402 -5.23 -1.59 -14.28
N ALA A 403 -5.85 -0.94 -13.29
CA ALA A 403 -6.40 0.40 -13.42
C ALA A 403 -5.39 1.37 -14.06
N PRO A 404 -5.82 2.25 -14.99
CA PRO A 404 -4.94 3.23 -15.59
C PRO A 404 -4.54 4.26 -14.52
N ILE A 405 -3.26 4.24 -14.16
CA ILE A 405 -2.63 5.22 -13.29
C ILE A 405 -2.42 6.50 -14.09
N PHE A 406 -3.17 7.56 -13.77
CA PHE A 406 -2.85 8.93 -14.18
C PHE A 406 -2.15 9.69 -13.06
#